data_AF-A0A0F8ZMN3-F1
#
_entry.id   AF-A0A0F8ZMN3-F1
#
_cell.length_a   1.000
_cell.length_b   1.000
_cell.length_c   1.000
_cell.angle_alpha   90.00
_cell.angle_beta   90.00
_cell.angle_gamma   90.00
#
_symmetry.space_group_name_H-M   'P 1'
#
loop_
_entity.id
_entity.type
_entity.pdbx_description
1 polymer ?
#
loop_
_entity_poly.entity_id
_entity_poly.type
_entity_poly.pdbx_seq_one_letter_code
_entity_poly.pdbx_strand_id
1 'polypeptide(L)'
;VLMNTEKGMQSLKTYMRERGLHFQKVQAPYVSLIIAIGKLYPEPTREGEHRVRHPNSFRLLDIRDKFIEYELNLRKRELICVALKILIVKYEHSMNYRAVFDWFVEMLSLSGWKGRSYGYPRNWNEPKPYGGVKKIIWP
;
A
#
# COMPACT_ATOMS: atom_id res chain seq x y z
N VAL A 1 31.77 -28.55 14.33
CA VAL A 1 31.09 -27.23 14.38
C VAL A 1 30.88 -26.61 12.98
N LEU A 2 31.81 -26.76 12.02
CA LEU A 2 31.71 -26.19 10.67
C LEU A 2 30.68 -26.85 9.70
N MET A 3 30.27 -28.10 9.94
CA MET A 3 29.29 -28.80 9.08
C MET A 3 27.83 -28.29 9.19
N ASN A 4 27.48 -27.61 10.29
CA ASN A 4 26.13 -27.04 10.46
C ASN A 4 25.94 -25.72 9.69
N THR A 5 27.03 -24.99 9.47
CA THR A 5 27.01 -23.70 8.75
C THR A 5 26.83 -23.86 7.24
N GLU A 6 27.41 -24.89 6.61
CA GLU A 6 27.26 -25.11 5.17
C GLU A 6 25.86 -25.61 4.79
N LYS A 7 25.29 -26.57 5.56
CA LYS A 7 23.92 -27.04 5.35
C LYS A 7 22.89 -25.93 5.56
N GLY A 8 23.07 -25.08 6.57
CA GLY A 8 22.22 -23.91 6.81
C GLY A 8 22.29 -22.89 5.66
N MET A 9 23.49 -22.63 5.13
CA MET A 9 23.69 -21.70 4.03
C MET A 9 23.16 -22.23 2.68
N GLN A 10 23.24 -23.55 2.46
CA GLN A 10 22.64 -24.20 1.29
C GLN A 10 21.10 -24.16 1.35
N SER A 11 20.51 -24.44 2.52
CA SER A 11 19.06 -24.34 2.75
C SER A 11 18.55 -22.91 2.52
N LEU A 12 19.28 -21.90 3.01
CA LEU A 12 18.96 -20.49 2.81
C LEU A 12 18.96 -20.11 1.31
N LYS A 13 19.98 -20.56 0.56
CA LYS A 13 20.06 -20.32 -0.90
C LYS A 13 18.90 -20.96 -1.65
N THR A 14 18.52 -22.19 -1.31
CA THR A 14 17.37 -22.89 -1.90
C THR A 14 16.07 -22.15 -1.61
N TYR A 15 15.84 -21.74 -0.35
CA TYR A 15 14.68 -20.95 0.04
C TYR A 15 14.58 -19.60 -0.71
N MET A 16 15.70 -18.87 -0.81
CA MET A 16 15.75 -17.61 -1.56
C MET A 16 15.45 -17.82 -3.05
N ARG A 17 15.95 -18.91 -3.63
CA ARG A 17 15.69 -19.29 -5.03
C ARG A 17 14.22 -19.65 -5.25
N GLU A 18 13.62 -20.44 -4.37
CA GLU A 18 12.20 -20.81 -4.44
C GLU A 18 11.28 -19.59 -4.29
N ARG A 19 11.56 -18.70 -3.33
CA ARG A 19 10.84 -17.41 -3.21
C ARG A 19 11.00 -16.54 -4.45
N GLY A 20 12.20 -16.46 -5.01
CA GLY A 20 12.47 -15.70 -6.23
C GLY A 20 11.69 -16.24 -7.43
N LEU A 21 11.65 -17.56 -7.60
CA LEU A 21 10.89 -18.24 -8.65
C LEU A 21 9.37 -18.06 -8.48
N HIS A 22 8.86 -18.18 -7.25
CA HIS A 22 7.45 -17.93 -6.96
C HIS A 22 7.05 -16.48 -7.26
N PHE A 23 7.88 -15.51 -6.88
CA PHE A 23 7.67 -14.10 -7.19
C PHE A 23 7.60 -13.86 -8.70
N GLN A 24 8.55 -14.41 -9.46
CA GLN A 24 8.62 -14.23 -10.91
C GLN A 24 7.47 -14.90 -11.66
N LYS A 25 7.09 -16.12 -11.28
CA LYS A 25 6.08 -16.89 -12.01
C LYS A 25 4.65 -16.52 -11.64
N VAL A 26 4.40 -16.23 -10.36
CA VAL A 26 3.05 -16.00 -9.85
C VAL A 26 2.81 -14.51 -9.69
N GLN A 27 3.60 -13.83 -8.87
CA GLN A 27 3.27 -12.46 -8.48
C GLN A 27 3.48 -11.42 -9.59
N ALA A 28 4.57 -11.54 -10.35
CA ALA A 28 4.91 -10.58 -11.40
C ALA A 28 3.82 -10.38 -12.48
N PRO A 29 3.23 -11.42 -13.09
CA PRO A 29 2.18 -11.23 -14.10
C PRO A 29 0.92 -10.59 -13.52
N TYR A 30 0.49 -10.97 -12.31
CA TYR A 30 -0.67 -10.33 -11.68
C TYR A 30 -0.43 -8.86 -11.33
N VAL A 31 0.78 -8.50 -10.89
CA VAL A 31 1.15 -7.10 -10.65
C VAL A 31 1.05 -6.29 -11.94
N SER A 32 1.58 -6.82 -13.05
CA SER A 32 1.47 -6.16 -14.35
C SER A 32 0.02 -6.01 -14.82
N LEU A 33 -0.80 -7.05 -14.60
CA LEU A 33 -2.23 -7.02 -14.94
C LEU A 33 -2.99 -5.97 -14.11
N ILE A 34 -2.75 -5.90 -12.80
CA ILE A 34 -3.37 -4.89 -11.92
C ILE A 34 -3.00 -3.48 -12.39
N ILE A 35 -1.72 -3.26 -12.71
CA ILE A 35 -1.24 -1.96 -13.22
C ILE A 35 -1.93 -1.61 -14.55
N ALA A 36 -2.04 -2.57 -15.47
CA ALA A 36 -2.69 -2.36 -16.75
C ALA A 36 -4.18 -1.99 -16.59
N ILE A 37 -4.91 -2.73 -15.76
CA ILE A 37 -6.33 -2.44 -15.46
C ILE A 37 -6.47 -1.08 -14.77
N GLY A 38 -5.56 -0.75 -13.85
CA GLY A 38 -5.55 0.52 -13.13
C GLY A 38 -5.36 1.75 -14.02
N LYS A 39 -4.63 1.61 -15.13
CA LYS A 39 -4.44 2.69 -16.12
C LYS A 39 -5.72 3.06 -16.85
N LEU A 40 -6.75 2.20 -16.84
CA LEU A 40 -8.06 2.49 -17.43
C LEU A 40 -8.92 3.42 -16.56
N TYR A 41 -8.60 3.58 -15.28
CA TYR A 41 -9.34 4.46 -14.38
C TYR A 41 -8.90 5.92 -14.57
N PRO A 42 -9.80 6.91 -14.42
CA PRO A 42 -9.42 8.33 -14.43
C PRO A 42 -8.51 8.64 -13.24
N GLU A 43 -7.60 9.59 -13.42
CA GLU A 43 -6.71 10.03 -12.34
C GLU A 43 -7.50 10.93 -11.36
N PRO A 44 -7.64 10.56 -10.08
CA PRO A 44 -8.35 11.40 -9.12
C PRO A 44 -7.51 12.64 -8.79
N THR A 45 -8.14 13.81 -8.86
CA THR A 45 -7.48 15.10 -8.65
C THR A 45 -8.20 15.92 -7.57
N ARG A 46 -7.52 16.95 -7.05
CA ARG A 46 -8.15 17.93 -6.12
C ARG A 46 -8.99 18.98 -6.85
N GLU A 47 -8.70 19.17 -8.14
CA GLU A 47 -9.26 20.22 -9.01
C GLU A 47 -9.46 19.70 -10.43
N GLY A 48 -10.28 20.38 -11.24
CA GLY A 48 -10.54 20.02 -12.64
C GLY A 48 -11.65 18.98 -12.84
N GLU A 49 -11.62 18.30 -14.00
CA GLU A 49 -12.67 17.39 -14.47
C GLU A 49 -12.85 16.14 -13.60
N HIS A 50 -11.74 15.58 -13.09
CA HIS A 50 -11.75 14.40 -12.22
C HIS A 50 -11.60 14.74 -10.73
N ARG A 51 -12.09 15.93 -10.37
CA ARG A 51 -12.07 16.40 -8.99
C ARG A 51 -12.87 15.48 -8.07
N VAL A 52 -12.21 14.97 -7.04
CA VAL A 52 -12.89 14.27 -5.94
C VAL A 52 -13.73 15.26 -5.13
N ARG A 53 -14.89 14.81 -4.66
CA ARG A 53 -15.84 15.63 -3.88
C ARG A 53 -15.96 15.13 -2.45
N HIS A 54 -15.78 13.83 -2.21
CA HIS A 54 -15.94 13.28 -0.88
C HIS A 54 -14.75 13.62 0.04
N PRO A 55 -14.99 14.04 1.31
CA PRO A 55 -13.92 14.36 2.26
C PRO A 55 -12.90 13.22 2.46
N ASN A 56 -13.38 11.98 2.56
CA ASN A 56 -12.50 10.82 2.69
C ASN A 56 -11.69 10.52 1.41
N SER A 57 -12.19 10.88 0.22
CA SER A 57 -11.40 10.79 -1.01
C SER A 57 -10.21 11.75 -1.00
N PHE A 58 -10.38 12.97 -0.47
CA PHE A 58 -9.26 13.90 -0.25
C PHE A 58 -8.22 13.32 0.71
N ARG A 59 -8.66 12.69 1.82
CA ARG A 59 -7.74 12.01 2.75
C ARG A 59 -6.97 10.88 2.08
N LEU A 60 -7.62 10.09 1.23
CA LEU A 60 -6.96 9.03 0.46
C LEU A 60 -5.95 9.59 -0.56
N LEU A 61 -6.24 10.73 -1.19
CA LEU A 61 -5.27 11.45 -2.03
C LEU A 61 -4.05 11.90 -1.22
N ASP A 62 -4.25 12.48 -0.03
CA ASP A 62 -3.13 12.90 0.83
C ASP A 62 -2.25 11.71 1.25
N ILE A 63 -2.86 10.56 1.52
CA ILE A 63 -2.13 9.31 1.81
C ILE A 63 -1.31 8.88 0.59
N ARG A 64 -1.89 8.93 -0.62
CA ARG A 64 -1.19 8.59 -1.86
C ARG A 64 0.01 9.50 -2.10
N ASP A 65 -0.16 10.80 -1.92
CA ASP A 65 0.90 11.77 -2.20
C ASP A 65 2.06 11.61 -1.21
N LYS A 66 1.77 11.40 0.07
CA LYS A 66 2.80 11.04 1.08
C LYS A 66 3.51 9.73 0.74
N PHE A 67 2.76 8.72 0.29
CA PHE A 67 3.36 7.46 -0.12
C PHE A 67 4.31 7.64 -1.31
N ILE A 68 3.92 8.45 -2.30
CA ILE A 68 4.75 8.80 -3.47
C ILE A 68 6.05 9.50 -3.04
N GLU A 69 5.97 10.41 -2.08
CA GLU A 69 7.11 11.14 -1.54
C GLU A 69 8.10 10.20 -0.84
N TYR A 70 7.59 9.22 -0.09
CA TYR A 70 8.44 8.35 0.72
C TYR A 70 8.96 7.11 -0.04
N GLU A 71 8.17 6.51 -0.94
CA GLU A 71 8.54 5.24 -1.59
C GLU A 71 9.56 5.44 -2.73
N LEU A 72 10.76 4.89 -2.52
CA LEU A 72 11.86 4.92 -3.49
C LEU A 72 11.74 3.84 -4.57
N ASN A 73 11.09 2.71 -4.28
CA ASN A 73 10.98 1.62 -5.23
C ASN A 73 9.90 1.91 -6.28
N LEU A 74 10.32 2.25 -7.50
CA LEU A 74 9.42 2.63 -8.60
C LEU A 74 8.33 1.58 -8.89
N ARG A 75 8.66 0.29 -8.87
CA ARG A 75 7.70 -0.78 -9.17
C ARG A 75 6.64 -0.94 -8.07
N LYS A 76 7.07 -0.90 -6.80
CA LYS A 76 6.13 -0.90 -5.66
C LYS A 76 5.28 0.36 -5.68
N ARG A 77 5.89 1.50 -6.00
CA ARG A 77 5.22 2.78 -6.11
C ARG A 77 4.09 2.72 -7.14
N GLU A 78 4.35 2.24 -8.35
CA GLU A 78 3.33 2.13 -9.39
C GLU A 78 2.15 1.24 -8.95
N LEU A 79 2.43 0.07 -8.40
CA LEU A 79 1.39 -0.86 -7.94
C LEU A 79 0.50 -0.25 -6.86
N ILE A 80 1.09 0.35 -5.82
CA ILE A 80 0.33 0.93 -4.71
C ILE A 80 -0.41 2.20 -5.16
N CYS A 81 0.18 3.02 -6.03
CA CYS A 81 -0.50 4.19 -6.59
C CYS A 81 -1.72 3.77 -7.41
N VAL A 82 -1.60 2.71 -8.22
CA VAL A 82 -2.73 2.12 -8.94
C VAL A 82 -3.80 1.60 -7.99
N ALA A 83 -3.41 0.88 -6.94
CA ALA A 83 -4.37 0.36 -5.96
C ALA A 83 -5.14 1.51 -5.27
N LEU A 84 -4.43 2.55 -4.84
CA LEU A 84 -5.04 3.75 -4.24
C LEU A 84 -5.92 4.51 -5.23
N LYS A 85 -5.50 4.61 -6.49
CA LYS A 85 -6.30 5.21 -7.57
C LYS A 85 -7.64 4.49 -7.75
N ILE A 86 -7.62 3.16 -7.90
CA ILE A 86 -8.84 2.35 -8.03
C ILE A 86 -9.72 2.53 -6.79
N LEU A 87 -9.13 2.47 -5.60
CA LEU A 87 -9.84 2.69 -4.34
C LEU A 87 -10.55 4.05 -4.31
N ILE A 88 -9.83 5.14 -4.60
CA ILE A 88 -10.39 6.50 -4.60
C ILE A 88 -11.54 6.62 -5.60
N VAL A 89 -11.37 6.12 -6.83
CA VAL A 89 -12.42 6.19 -7.86
C VAL A 89 -13.66 5.39 -7.44
N LYS A 90 -13.49 4.18 -6.89
CA LYS A 90 -14.62 3.39 -6.40
C LYS A 90 -15.30 4.04 -5.21
N TYR A 91 -14.53 4.58 -4.28
CA TYR A 91 -15.04 5.27 -3.10
C TYR A 91 -15.81 6.56 -3.46
N GLU A 92 -15.35 7.29 -4.47
CA GLU A 92 -15.97 8.51 -4.96
C GLU A 92 -17.30 8.24 -5.69
N HIS A 93 -17.35 7.20 -6.53
CA HIS A 93 -18.48 7.01 -7.46
C HIS A 93 -19.42 5.85 -7.11
N SER A 94 -19.12 5.01 -6.12
CA SER A 94 -19.97 3.89 -5.71
C SER A 94 -20.36 3.99 -4.24
N MET A 95 -21.63 4.32 -3.97
CA MET A 95 -22.16 4.42 -2.61
C MET A 95 -22.04 3.10 -1.83
N ASN A 96 -22.33 1.98 -2.47
CA ASN A 96 -22.20 0.66 -1.83
C ASN A 96 -20.74 0.36 -1.49
N TYR A 97 -19.82 0.64 -2.41
CA TYR A 97 -18.39 0.42 -2.16
C TYR A 97 -17.87 1.33 -1.03
N ARG A 98 -18.33 2.59 -1.01
CA ARG A 98 -18.04 3.54 0.04
C ARG A 98 -18.48 3.02 1.41
N ALA A 99 -19.74 2.61 1.54
CA ALA A 99 -20.28 2.10 2.79
C ALA A 99 -19.53 0.85 3.29
N VAL A 100 -19.21 -0.09 2.39
CA VAL A 100 -18.41 -1.28 2.73
C VAL A 100 -17.00 -0.91 3.16
N PHE A 101 -16.38 0.06 2.48
CA PHE A 101 -15.03 0.51 2.85
C PHE A 101 -15.01 1.28 4.18
N ASP A 102 -16.01 2.12 4.45
CA ASP A 102 -16.16 2.82 5.72
C ASP A 102 -16.34 1.81 6.86
N TRP A 103 -17.22 0.82 6.69
CA TRP A 103 -17.38 -0.30 7.63
C TRP A 103 -16.07 -1.07 7.82
N PHE A 104 -15.32 -1.36 6.76
CA PHE A 104 -14.04 -2.05 6.85
C PHE A 104 -13.01 -1.26 7.67
N VAL A 105 -12.92 0.06 7.44
CA VAL A 105 -12.04 0.96 8.21
C VAL A 105 -12.47 1.05 9.68
N GLU A 106 -13.78 1.12 9.93
CA GLU A 106 -14.36 1.08 11.27
C GLU A 106 -13.96 -0.22 12.00
N MET A 107 -14.17 -1.38 11.38
CA MET A 107 -13.83 -2.67 11.98
C MET A 107 -12.33 -2.81 12.23
N LEU A 108 -11.48 -2.32 11.32
CA LEU A 108 -10.03 -2.28 11.55
C LEU A 108 -9.69 -1.41 12.78
N SER A 109 -10.30 -0.24 12.90
CA SER A 109 -10.07 0.66 14.03
C SER A 109 -10.51 0.04 15.36
N LEU A 110 -11.67 -0.64 15.37
CA LEU A 110 -12.24 -1.29 16.55
C LEU A 110 -11.50 -2.58 16.93
N SER A 111 -10.84 -3.25 15.98
CA SER A 111 -10.13 -4.51 16.23
C SER A 111 -8.88 -4.37 17.12
N GLY A 112 -8.48 -3.13 17.45
CA GLY A 112 -7.22 -2.87 18.13
C GLY A 112 -6.01 -3.01 17.21
N TRP A 113 -6.21 -2.99 15.88
CA TRP A 113 -5.12 -3.00 14.89
C TRP A 113 -4.17 -1.83 15.14
N LYS A 114 -2.98 -2.13 15.67
CA LYS A 114 -1.99 -1.11 15.97
C LYS A 114 -1.28 -0.66 14.70
N GLY A 115 -1.15 0.66 14.56
CA GLY A 115 -0.25 1.24 13.56
C GLY A 115 1.21 0.84 13.78
N ARG A 116 2.08 1.26 12.87
CA ARG A 116 3.53 1.01 13.00
C ARG A 116 4.07 1.61 14.30
N SER A 117 4.94 0.87 14.98
CA SER A 117 5.64 1.32 16.18
C SER A 117 6.46 2.59 15.91
N TYR A 118 6.53 3.47 16.92
CA TYR A 118 7.39 4.65 16.88
C TYR A 118 8.86 4.27 16.69
N GLY A 119 9.57 5.01 15.85
CA GLY A 119 10.97 4.80 15.51
C GLY A 119 11.27 3.62 14.60
N TYR A 120 10.28 2.85 14.12
CA TYR A 120 10.54 1.65 13.33
C TYR A 120 10.63 1.95 11.82
N PRO A 121 11.84 1.95 11.22
CA PRO A 121 12.01 2.33 9.82
C PRO A 121 11.42 1.30 8.87
N ARG A 122 10.87 1.78 7.75
CA ARG A 122 10.82 1.00 6.50
C ARG A 122 11.90 1.55 5.57
N ASN A 123 12.33 0.75 4.60
CA ASN A 123 13.23 1.18 3.52
C ASN A 123 12.51 2.17 2.58
N TRP A 124 12.17 3.35 3.08
CA TRP A 124 11.47 4.45 2.39
C TRP A 124 11.87 5.80 3.04
N ASN A 125 11.78 6.90 2.31
CA ASN A 125 12.27 8.24 2.68
C ASN A 125 11.29 9.04 3.55
N GLU A 126 10.72 8.42 4.58
CA GLU A 126 9.85 9.11 5.54
C GLU A 126 10.69 9.97 6.53
N PRO A 127 10.28 11.22 6.86
CA PRO A 127 10.98 12.03 7.85
C PRO A 127 10.89 11.43 9.26
N LYS A 128 11.96 11.58 10.05
CA LYS A 128 12.03 11.08 11.43
C LYS A 128 11.30 12.01 12.40
N PRO A 129 10.66 11.48 13.46
CA PRO A 129 10.58 10.07 13.84
C PRO A 129 9.59 9.26 12.99
N TYR A 130 9.94 8.00 12.67
CA TYR A 130 9.07 7.08 11.92
C TYR A 130 7.92 6.60 12.77
N GLY A 131 6.69 6.62 12.24
CA GLY A 131 5.54 6.24 13.05
C GLY A 131 5.37 7.15 14.28
N GLY A 132 4.24 7.00 14.95
CA GLY A 132 3.85 7.96 15.99
C GLY A 132 2.39 8.25 15.83
N VAL A 133 1.60 7.73 16.77
CA VAL A 133 0.19 8.00 16.86
C VAL A 133 0.04 9.48 17.22
N LYS A 134 -0.22 10.35 16.24
CA LYS A 134 -1.12 11.47 16.54
C LYS A 134 -2.48 10.82 16.77
N LYS A 135 -3.04 10.98 17.97
CA LYS A 135 -4.43 10.61 18.28
C LYS A 135 -5.28 11.02 17.08
N ILE A 136 -5.97 10.06 16.45
CA ILE A 136 -7.01 10.39 15.49
C ILE A 136 -8.11 11.02 16.33
N ILE A 137 -8.12 12.35 16.40
CA ILE A 137 -9.26 13.10 16.92
C ILE A 137 -10.22 13.17 15.74
N TRP A 138 -11.27 12.36 15.81
CA TRP A 138 -12.42 12.52 14.92
C TRP A 138 -13.13 13.82 15.34
N PRO A 139 -13.43 14.75 14.39
CA PRO A 139 -14.35 15.85 14.66
C PRO A 139 -15.78 15.34 14.90
#